data_AF-A0A9D2IMV3-F1
#
_entry.id   AF-A0A9D2IMV3-F1
#
_cell.length_a   1.000
_cell.length_b   1.000
_cell.length_c   1.000
_cell.angle_alpha   90.00
_cell.angle_beta   90.00
_cell.angle_gamma   90.00
#
_symmetry.space_group_name_H-M   'P 1'
#
loop_
_entity.id
_entity.type
_entity.pdbx_description
1 polymer ?
#
loop_
_entity_poly.entity_id
_entity_poly.type
_entity_poly.pdbx_seq_one_letter_code
_entity_poly.pdbx_strand_id
1 'polypeptide(L)'
;MIKSSKNVPSIAAIADDYGIHSINIFGDSISHGAGAPIIYEESYAAIVRNSINHLYSGVNYGYASMMSTLWPGGKLRCSEIHEIQLSQEAGGYSLGHDDKHWSRDVHGKHIGGCAMYSDVVGANLMVRLAKEFNYMCIYYLSGSDKGTFDIYDDNGIMLSVDAYGNTPSEKRTAFIDISGRGVASPFFIKNTTADADKNIYITGIAYYNDPESFTLNNYSLGGRCFHYQEPHVLKEACQTSTLIFGLGYNDATFAPNQTELFAQKADIVINEVNKNHTSLYVLDYVWNYPEDNFFKKELRRIVSQTNGRLIDMTADMNGRKDLFVDDAHPTVDGHRMIAEKLLKAMNIPVFM
;
A
#
# COMPACT_ATOMS: atom_id res chain seq x y z
N MET A 1 -11.90 30.37 -23.67
CA MET A 1 -11.23 31.05 -22.54
C MET A 1 -11.66 30.37 -21.25
N ILE A 2 -10.88 29.39 -20.80
CA ILE A 2 -11.11 28.70 -19.51
C ILE A 2 -10.50 29.60 -18.44
N LYS A 3 -11.33 30.04 -17.48
CA LYS A 3 -10.88 30.83 -16.33
C LYS A 3 -9.83 30.01 -15.58
N SER A 4 -8.64 30.59 -15.39
CA SER A 4 -7.58 30.00 -14.57
C SER A 4 -8.11 29.72 -13.17
N SER A 5 -8.21 28.44 -12.79
CA SER A 5 -8.47 28.02 -11.43
C SER A 5 -7.25 28.35 -10.57
N LYS A 6 -7.27 29.53 -9.96
CA LYS A 6 -6.33 29.88 -8.90
C LYS A 6 -6.59 28.96 -7.70
N ASN A 7 -5.52 28.37 -7.19
CA ASN A 7 -5.43 27.49 -6.01
C ASN A 7 -5.62 25.99 -6.28
N VAL A 8 -4.88 25.41 -7.23
CA VAL A 8 -4.47 24.00 -7.09
C VAL A 8 -3.45 23.97 -5.94
N PRO A 9 -3.69 23.22 -4.84
CA PRO A 9 -2.70 23.08 -3.78
C PRO A 9 -1.39 22.59 -4.38
N SER A 10 -0.27 23.29 -4.15
CA SER A 10 1.03 22.75 -4.52
C SER A 10 1.30 21.58 -3.58
N ILE A 11 0.95 20.36 -4.00
CA ILE A 11 1.55 19.17 -3.41
C ILE A 11 3.04 19.33 -3.68
N ALA A 12 3.79 19.72 -2.65
CA ALA A 12 5.17 20.16 -2.81
C ALA A 12 6.02 19.04 -3.42
N ALA A 13 6.88 19.40 -4.36
CA ALA A 13 7.63 18.52 -5.25
C ALA A 13 8.75 17.74 -4.53
N ILE A 14 8.40 16.78 -3.68
CA ILE A 14 9.34 15.76 -3.23
C ILE A 14 9.04 14.53 -4.05
N ALA A 15 9.94 14.28 -5.00
CA ALA A 15 10.02 12.99 -5.65
C ALA A 15 10.43 11.93 -4.62
N ASP A 16 9.93 10.70 -4.77
CA ASP A 16 10.48 9.55 -4.05
C ASP A 16 11.94 9.29 -4.46
N ASP A 17 12.56 8.26 -3.86
CA ASP A 17 13.95 7.88 -4.13
C ASP A 17 14.23 7.53 -5.61
N TYR A 18 13.19 7.48 -6.45
CA TYR A 18 13.26 7.18 -7.87
C TYR A 18 12.73 8.28 -8.78
N GLY A 19 12.54 9.50 -8.27
CA GLY A 19 12.13 10.64 -9.09
C GLY A 19 10.62 10.78 -9.27
N ILE A 20 9.78 9.91 -8.69
CA ILE A 20 8.33 9.94 -8.89
C ILE A 20 7.66 10.86 -7.88
N HIS A 21 6.84 11.80 -8.37
CA HIS A 21 5.97 12.60 -7.51
C HIS A 21 4.85 11.73 -6.94
N SER A 22 4.95 11.41 -5.65
CA SER A 22 4.06 10.46 -4.99
C SER A 22 3.26 11.06 -3.84
N ILE A 23 2.06 10.52 -3.61
CA ILE A 23 1.37 10.49 -2.32
C ILE A 23 1.47 9.06 -1.79
N ASN A 24 1.84 8.89 -0.53
CA ASN A 24 1.80 7.58 0.11
C ASN A 24 0.60 7.47 1.06
N ILE A 25 -0.11 6.37 0.99
CA ILE A 25 -1.01 5.91 2.06
C ILE A 25 -0.27 4.83 2.84
N PHE A 26 -0.16 5.02 4.15
CA PHE A 26 0.40 4.03 5.07
C PHE A 26 -0.63 3.73 6.16
N GLY A 27 -1.28 2.58 6.06
CA GLY A 27 -2.39 2.24 6.93
C GLY A 27 -2.63 0.74 7.10
N ASP A 28 -3.77 0.43 7.73
CA ASP A 28 -4.21 -0.92 8.08
C ASP A 28 -5.20 -1.53 7.06
N SER A 29 -6.05 -2.48 7.50
CA SER A 29 -7.08 -3.12 6.65
C SER A 29 -8.06 -2.13 6.05
N ILE A 30 -8.44 -1.08 6.79
CA ILE A 30 -9.36 -0.06 6.29
C ILE A 30 -8.70 0.64 5.10
N SER A 31 -7.43 1.04 5.27
CA SER A 31 -6.64 1.69 4.22
C SER A 31 -6.31 0.79 3.05
N HIS A 32 -6.19 -0.51 3.28
CA HIS A 32 -6.01 -1.50 2.22
C HIS A 32 -7.30 -1.71 1.39
N GLY A 33 -8.47 -1.30 1.89
CA GLY A 33 -9.75 -1.44 1.18
C GLY A 33 -10.64 -2.56 1.69
N ALA A 34 -10.43 -3.05 2.92
CA ALA A 34 -11.35 -4.00 3.53
C ALA A 34 -12.76 -3.41 3.58
N GLY A 35 -13.73 -4.18 3.08
CA GLY A 35 -15.13 -3.78 2.98
C GLY A 35 -15.52 -3.13 1.63
N ALA A 36 -14.55 -2.93 0.73
CA ALA A 36 -14.78 -2.61 -0.68
C ALA A 36 -14.58 -3.89 -1.55
N PRO A 37 -15.64 -4.49 -2.13
CA PRO A 37 -15.53 -5.69 -2.95
C PRO A 37 -14.48 -5.59 -4.07
N ILE A 38 -14.43 -4.45 -4.76
CA ILE A 38 -13.45 -4.13 -5.80
C ILE A 38 -12.56 -3.02 -5.27
N ILE A 39 -11.45 -3.38 -4.60
CA ILE A 39 -10.60 -2.43 -3.86
C ILE A 39 -10.14 -1.28 -4.75
N TYR A 40 -9.71 -1.60 -5.97
CA TYR A 40 -9.13 -0.65 -6.91
C TYR A 40 -10.15 0.30 -7.57
N GLU A 41 -11.45 0.16 -7.26
CA GLU A 41 -12.52 1.05 -7.73
C GLU A 41 -13.30 1.69 -6.58
N GLU A 42 -13.56 0.93 -5.52
CA GLU A 42 -14.55 1.27 -4.50
C GLU A 42 -13.94 1.67 -3.15
N SER A 43 -12.66 1.37 -2.92
CA SER A 43 -12.00 1.79 -1.67
C SER A 43 -11.80 3.30 -1.63
N TYR A 44 -11.66 3.87 -0.43
CA TYR A 44 -11.37 5.30 -0.33
C TYR A 44 -10.05 5.65 -1.02
N ALA A 45 -9.06 4.73 -0.99
CA ALA A 45 -7.79 4.91 -1.66
C ALA A 45 -7.97 5.01 -3.18
N ALA A 46 -8.88 4.21 -3.76
CA ALA A 46 -9.23 4.30 -5.18
C ALA A 46 -9.93 5.63 -5.53
N ILE A 47 -10.89 6.07 -4.71
CA ILE A 47 -11.58 7.36 -4.92
C ILE A 47 -10.61 8.54 -4.85
N VAL A 48 -9.70 8.51 -3.86
CA VAL A 48 -8.66 9.54 -3.71
C VAL A 48 -7.71 9.51 -4.91
N ARG A 49 -7.25 8.33 -5.33
CA ARG A 49 -6.41 8.14 -6.52
C ARG A 49 -7.10 8.70 -7.77
N ASN A 50 -8.36 8.36 -8.02
CA ASN A 50 -9.12 8.87 -9.17
C ASN A 50 -9.21 10.39 -9.16
N SER A 51 -9.43 10.97 -7.98
CA SER A 51 -9.51 12.43 -7.82
C SER A 51 -8.18 13.14 -8.09
N ILE A 52 -7.06 12.55 -7.65
CA ILE A 52 -5.71 13.07 -7.93
C ILE A 52 -5.37 12.92 -9.42
N ASN A 53 -5.62 11.74 -9.99
CA ASN A 53 -5.42 11.47 -11.41
C ASN A 53 -6.22 12.45 -12.26
N HIS A 54 -7.49 12.70 -11.93
CA HIS A 54 -8.30 13.70 -12.63
C HIS A 54 -7.71 15.11 -12.51
N LEU A 55 -7.32 15.53 -11.30
CA LEU A 55 -6.78 16.87 -11.04
C LEU A 55 -5.47 17.13 -11.83
N TYR A 56 -4.61 16.13 -11.95
CA TYR A 56 -3.31 16.23 -12.60
C TYR A 56 -3.27 15.63 -14.01
N SER A 57 -4.42 15.23 -14.56
CA SER A 57 -4.51 14.52 -15.85
C SER A 57 -3.65 13.25 -15.91
N GLY A 58 -3.42 12.62 -14.76
CA GLY A 58 -2.71 11.35 -14.62
C GLY A 58 -3.63 10.15 -14.75
N VAL A 59 -3.04 8.97 -14.89
CA VAL A 59 -3.75 7.69 -15.11
C VAL A 59 -3.05 6.51 -14.41
N ASN A 60 -2.21 6.81 -13.43
CA ASN A 60 -1.39 5.81 -12.73
C ASN A 60 -2.18 5.11 -11.62
N TYR A 61 -1.84 3.84 -11.39
CA TYR A 61 -2.31 3.10 -10.22
C TYR A 61 -1.37 3.28 -9.02
N GLY A 62 -0.06 3.21 -9.28
CA GLY A 62 0.96 3.15 -8.24
C GLY A 62 1.08 1.76 -7.64
N TYR A 63 1.61 1.72 -6.42
CA TYR A 63 1.86 0.48 -5.68
C TYR A 63 0.58 -0.32 -5.38
N ALA A 64 0.64 -1.63 -5.64
CA ALA A 64 -0.34 -2.66 -5.29
C ALA A 64 0.32 -3.71 -4.37
N SER A 65 -0.42 -4.11 -3.32
CA SER A 65 0.07 -5.04 -2.30
C SER A 65 0.13 -6.48 -2.80
N MET A 66 1.15 -7.24 -2.39
CA MET A 66 1.20 -8.69 -2.63
C MET A 66 0.09 -9.47 -1.90
N MET A 67 -0.65 -8.82 -1.00
CA MET A 67 -1.90 -9.37 -0.45
C MET A 67 -3.09 -8.99 -1.34
N SER A 68 -3.22 -9.68 -2.47
CA SER A 68 -4.21 -9.39 -3.53
C SER A 68 -5.68 -9.67 -3.19
N THR A 69 -5.98 -10.20 -2.00
CA THR A 69 -7.36 -10.47 -1.56
C THR A 69 -7.47 -10.28 -0.05
N LEU A 70 -8.58 -9.66 0.39
CA LEU A 70 -8.98 -9.57 1.79
C LEU A 70 -10.30 -10.28 2.04
N TRP A 71 -10.50 -10.72 3.29
CA TRP A 71 -11.74 -11.34 3.72
C TRP A 71 -12.21 -10.81 5.10
N PRO A 72 -12.59 -9.52 5.19
CA PRO A 72 -13.07 -8.92 6.45
C PRO A 72 -14.19 -9.76 7.09
N GLY A 73 -13.93 -10.18 8.34
CA GLY A 73 -14.85 -10.95 9.16
C GLY A 73 -15.32 -12.29 8.56
N GLY A 74 -14.66 -12.80 7.51
CA GLY A 74 -15.15 -13.97 6.78
C GLY A 74 -16.45 -13.71 5.99
N LYS A 75 -16.86 -12.44 5.80
CA LYS A 75 -18.18 -12.08 5.23
C LYS A 75 -18.13 -11.60 3.78
N LEU A 76 -17.06 -10.91 3.39
CA LEU A 76 -16.95 -10.29 2.08
C LEU A 76 -15.56 -10.52 1.50
N ARG A 77 -15.47 -10.98 0.26
CA ARG A 77 -14.20 -11.05 -0.47
C ARG A 77 -13.94 -9.70 -1.16
N CYS A 78 -12.78 -9.10 -0.88
CA CYS A 78 -12.32 -7.87 -1.50
C CYS A 78 -11.11 -8.17 -2.38
N SER A 79 -11.07 -7.68 -3.61
CA SER A 79 -10.02 -8.00 -4.59
C SER A 79 -9.23 -6.77 -5.02
N GLU A 80 -7.91 -6.91 -5.05
CA GLU A 80 -6.98 -5.89 -5.55
C GLU A 80 -6.95 -5.86 -7.10
N ILE A 81 -6.28 -4.86 -7.69
CA ILE A 81 -6.13 -4.66 -9.14
C ILE A 81 -5.47 -5.85 -9.84
N HIS A 82 -4.72 -6.65 -9.09
CA HIS A 82 -4.11 -7.86 -9.57
C HIS A 82 -4.60 -9.08 -8.79
N GLU A 83 -4.43 -10.24 -9.39
CA GLU A 83 -4.56 -11.53 -8.75
C GLU A 83 -3.18 -12.18 -8.70
N ILE A 84 -2.84 -12.77 -7.56
CA ILE A 84 -1.62 -13.54 -7.39
C ILE A 84 -2.02 -15.00 -7.23
N GLN A 85 -1.60 -15.81 -8.19
CA GLN A 85 -1.80 -17.25 -8.15
C GLN A 85 -0.44 -17.92 -7.93
N LEU A 86 -0.35 -18.67 -6.84
CA LEU A 86 0.74 -19.62 -6.65
C LEU A 86 0.51 -20.76 -7.64
N SER A 87 1.52 -21.12 -8.43
CA SER A 87 1.35 -22.14 -9.47
C SER A 87 0.89 -23.47 -8.87
N GLN A 88 -0.38 -23.82 -9.09
CA GLN A 88 -0.90 -25.18 -8.91
C GLN A 88 -0.50 -26.00 -10.14
N GLU A 89 0.41 -26.96 -9.98
CA GLU A 89 0.20 -28.20 -10.73
C GLU A 89 -1.03 -28.89 -10.12
N ALA A 90 -2.14 -28.77 -10.83
CA ALA A 90 -3.40 -29.50 -10.76
C ALA A 90 -4.18 -29.51 -9.42
N GLY A 91 -5.14 -28.60 -9.32
CA GLY A 91 -6.45 -28.89 -8.72
C GLY A 91 -6.57 -28.74 -7.20
N GLY A 92 -7.39 -27.76 -6.80
CA GLY A 92 -8.05 -27.76 -5.50
C GLY A 92 -7.43 -26.81 -4.49
N TYR A 93 -8.23 -25.84 -4.05
CA TYR A 93 -7.95 -24.98 -2.91
C TYR A 93 -7.37 -25.77 -1.73
N SER A 94 -6.22 -25.34 -1.22
CA SER A 94 -5.80 -25.66 0.14
C SER A 94 -4.87 -24.57 0.68
N LEU A 95 -5.36 -23.89 1.72
CA LEU A 95 -4.55 -23.27 2.75
C LEU A 95 -3.98 -24.42 3.61
N GLY A 96 -2.68 -24.63 3.58
CA GLY A 96 -2.02 -25.65 4.39
C GLY A 96 -0.61 -25.87 3.91
N HIS A 97 0.32 -25.89 4.86
CA HIS A 97 1.75 -26.12 4.65
C HIS A 97 2.07 -27.33 3.76
N ASP A 98 3.24 -27.24 3.12
CA ASP A 98 3.96 -28.29 2.41
C ASP A 98 3.43 -28.66 1.01
N ASP A 99 3.63 -27.73 0.07
CA ASP A 99 4.43 -27.95 -1.15
C ASP A 99 4.16 -26.80 -2.15
N LYS A 100 5.24 -26.23 -2.73
CA LYS A 100 5.33 -25.37 -3.95
C LYS A 100 5.65 -23.88 -3.73
N HIS A 101 6.97 -23.65 -3.55
CA HIS A 101 7.81 -22.67 -4.25
C HIS A 101 7.72 -21.17 -3.91
N TRP A 102 6.59 -20.64 -3.43
CA TRP A 102 6.51 -19.25 -2.93
C TRP A 102 5.71 -19.19 -1.65
N SER A 103 6.28 -18.56 -0.61
CA SER A 103 5.64 -18.35 0.68
C SER A 103 5.31 -16.88 0.87
N ARG A 104 4.32 -16.59 1.72
CA ARG A 104 3.99 -15.22 2.12
C ARG A 104 4.70 -14.87 3.42
N ASP A 105 5.35 -13.72 3.43
CA ASP A 105 5.96 -13.13 4.61
C ASP A 105 5.21 -11.84 4.96
N VAL A 106 4.48 -11.85 6.08
CA VAL A 106 3.62 -10.73 6.51
C VAL A 106 4.18 -10.14 7.80
N HIS A 107 5.04 -9.14 7.67
CA HIS A 107 5.75 -8.53 8.79
C HIS A 107 5.89 -7.01 8.64
N GLY A 108 6.15 -6.32 9.76
CA GLY A 108 6.39 -4.87 9.79
C GLY A 108 7.74 -4.42 9.23
N LYS A 109 8.43 -5.29 8.49
CA LYS A 109 9.76 -5.07 7.87
C LYS A 109 9.70 -4.61 6.41
N HIS A 110 8.54 -4.77 5.78
CA HIS A 110 8.30 -4.37 4.38
C HIS A 110 7.36 -3.17 4.34
N ILE A 111 7.63 -2.19 3.46
CA ILE A 111 6.77 -1.01 3.34
C ILE A 111 5.31 -1.37 3.02
N GLY A 112 5.10 -2.33 2.13
CA GLY A 112 3.77 -2.90 1.83
C GLY A 112 3.26 -3.92 2.84
N GLY A 113 4.07 -4.32 3.81
CA GLY A 113 3.71 -5.22 4.92
C GLY A 113 3.53 -6.68 4.55
N CYS A 114 3.54 -7.02 3.26
CA CYS A 114 3.43 -8.37 2.75
C CYS A 114 4.44 -8.55 1.61
N ALA A 115 5.26 -9.58 1.69
CA ALA A 115 6.15 -10.01 0.63
C ALA A 115 5.83 -11.45 0.22
N MET A 116 6.13 -11.76 -1.04
CA MET A 116 6.26 -13.13 -1.52
C MET A 116 7.73 -13.51 -1.49
N TYR A 117 8.06 -14.65 -0.91
CA TYR A 117 9.41 -15.14 -0.73
C TYR A 117 9.61 -16.48 -1.45
N SER A 118 10.79 -16.69 -2.02
CA SER A 118 11.22 -17.99 -2.53
C SER A 118 12.72 -18.21 -2.34
N ASP A 119 13.10 -19.39 -1.89
CA ASP A 119 14.45 -19.97 -1.90
C ASP A 119 14.59 -21.11 -2.92
N VAL A 120 13.51 -21.45 -3.63
CA VAL A 120 13.53 -22.59 -4.57
C VAL A 120 13.75 -22.11 -5.99
N VAL A 121 14.88 -22.51 -6.58
CA VAL A 121 15.19 -22.24 -7.99
C VAL A 121 14.10 -22.81 -8.89
N GLY A 122 13.63 -22.01 -9.85
CA GLY A 122 12.57 -22.35 -10.78
C GLY A 122 11.16 -22.08 -10.26
N ALA A 123 11.00 -21.67 -9.00
CA ALA A 123 9.73 -21.25 -8.43
C ALA A 123 9.07 -20.13 -9.22
N ASN A 124 7.79 -20.28 -9.59
CA ASN A 124 7.05 -19.27 -10.36
C ASN A 124 5.88 -18.69 -9.57
N LEU A 125 5.77 -17.37 -9.63
CA LEU A 125 4.63 -16.60 -9.15
C LEU A 125 3.86 -16.06 -10.35
N MET A 126 2.60 -16.43 -10.51
CA MET A 126 1.77 -15.88 -11.59
C MET A 126 0.99 -14.67 -11.09
N VAL A 127 0.98 -13.62 -11.90
CA VAL A 127 0.23 -12.39 -11.64
C VAL A 127 -0.69 -12.10 -12.83
N ARG A 128 -1.97 -11.81 -12.57
CA ARG A 128 -2.95 -11.40 -13.57
C ARG A 128 -3.50 -10.01 -13.24
N LEU A 129 -3.62 -9.15 -14.24
CA LEU A 129 -4.14 -7.79 -14.07
C LEU A 129 -5.62 -7.70 -14.41
N ALA A 130 -6.38 -6.95 -13.62
CA ALA A 130 -7.79 -6.66 -13.88
C ALA A 130 -8.00 -5.47 -14.83
N LYS A 131 -6.96 -4.66 -15.08
CA LYS A 131 -6.97 -3.52 -16.02
C LYS A 131 -5.68 -3.45 -16.85
N GLU A 132 -5.74 -2.73 -17.95
CA GLU A 132 -4.59 -2.47 -18.81
C GLU A 132 -3.71 -1.35 -18.25
N PHE A 133 -2.41 -1.53 -18.37
CA PHE A 133 -1.38 -0.56 -18.02
C PHE A 133 -0.27 -0.59 -19.07
N ASN A 134 0.43 0.52 -19.26
CA ASN A 134 1.57 0.59 -20.18
C ASN A 134 2.87 0.10 -19.54
N TYR A 135 3.03 0.31 -18.23
CA TYR A 135 4.26 -0.01 -17.52
C TYR A 135 3.99 -0.62 -16.15
N MET A 136 4.95 -1.43 -15.69
CA MET A 136 5.01 -1.90 -14.31
C MET A 136 6.41 -1.81 -13.73
N CYS A 137 6.49 -1.81 -12.41
CA CYS A 137 7.72 -2.02 -11.65
C CYS A 137 7.51 -3.10 -10.59
N ILE A 138 8.53 -3.94 -10.38
CA ILE A 138 8.54 -4.93 -9.29
C ILE A 138 9.31 -4.35 -8.12
N TYR A 139 8.69 -4.33 -6.94
CA TYR A 139 9.36 -4.01 -5.68
C TYR A 139 9.93 -5.29 -5.08
N TYR A 140 11.17 -5.24 -4.59
CA TYR A 140 11.89 -6.39 -4.09
C TYR A 140 12.89 -6.01 -3.00
N LEU A 141 13.25 -6.96 -2.14
CA LEU A 141 14.30 -6.78 -1.14
C LEU A 141 15.67 -7.06 -1.77
N SER A 142 16.57 -6.08 -1.72
CA SER A 142 17.99 -6.26 -2.05
C SER A 142 18.80 -6.62 -0.81
N GLY A 143 19.91 -7.35 -0.96
CA GLY A 143 20.77 -7.78 0.16
C GLY A 143 21.86 -8.77 -0.25
N SER A 144 22.85 -9.00 0.61
CA SER A 144 23.99 -9.86 0.27
C SER A 144 23.61 -11.34 0.19
N ASP A 145 22.52 -11.70 0.86
CA ASP A 145 21.87 -13.00 0.91
C ASP A 145 20.74 -13.13 -0.14
N LYS A 146 20.59 -12.14 -1.04
CA LYS A 146 19.54 -12.13 -2.07
C LYS A 146 20.06 -12.64 -3.41
N GLY A 147 19.20 -13.39 -4.08
CA GLY A 147 19.46 -14.09 -5.33
C GLY A 147 18.99 -13.34 -6.58
N THR A 148 18.62 -14.08 -7.62
CA THR A 148 18.20 -13.54 -8.92
C THR A 148 16.79 -14.00 -9.27
N PHE A 149 16.08 -13.18 -10.04
CA PHE A 149 14.77 -13.54 -10.56
C PHE A 149 14.52 -12.97 -11.96
N ASP A 150 13.69 -13.67 -12.72
CA ASP A 150 13.25 -13.22 -14.04
C ASP A 150 11.77 -12.84 -14.00
N ILE A 151 11.42 -11.75 -14.68
CA ILE A 151 10.06 -11.41 -15.06
C ILE A 151 9.89 -11.88 -16.50
N TYR A 152 8.85 -12.66 -16.78
CA TYR A 152 8.61 -13.21 -18.11
C TYR A 152 7.13 -13.37 -18.43
N ASP A 153 6.85 -13.56 -19.71
CA ASP A 153 5.53 -13.91 -20.23
C ASP A 153 5.62 -14.95 -21.34
N ASP A 154 4.52 -15.16 -22.06
CA ASP A 154 4.44 -16.13 -23.17
C ASP A 154 5.39 -15.78 -24.34
N ASN A 155 5.87 -14.54 -24.44
CA ASN A 155 6.82 -14.09 -25.46
C ASN A 155 8.28 -14.18 -24.99
N GLY A 156 8.53 -14.46 -23.71
CA GLY A 156 9.86 -14.68 -23.14
C GLY A 156 10.17 -13.79 -21.95
N ILE A 157 11.47 -13.70 -21.62
CA ILE A 157 11.96 -12.90 -20.48
C ILE A 157 11.85 -11.42 -20.83
N MET A 158 11.15 -10.68 -19.98
CA MET A 158 10.99 -9.23 -20.05
C MET A 158 12.14 -8.50 -19.35
N LEU A 159 12.56 -9.00 -18.19
CA LEU A 159 13.64 -8.44 -17.39
C LEU A 159 14.22 -9.51 -16.45
N SER A 160 15.54 -9.56 -16.34
CA SER A 160 16.25 -10.31 -15.30
C SER A 160 16.79 -9.36 -14.25
N VAL A 161 16.66 -9.72 -12.98
CA VAL A 161 17.03 -8.89 -11.83
C VAL A 161 18.00 -9.68 -10.95
N ASP A 162 19.15 -9.06 -10.65
CA ASP A 162 20.02 -9.46 -9.55
C ASP A 162 19.66 -8.64 -8.31
N ALA A 163 19.13 -9.31 -7.28
CA ALA A 163 18.74 -8.66 -6.04
C ALA A 163 19.91 -8.51 -5.06
N TYR A 164 21.14 -8.89 -5.46
CA TYR A 164 22.31 -8.67 -4.63
C TYR A 164 22.51 -7.18 -4.29
N GLY A 165 22.85 -6.92 -3.03
CA GLY A 165 23.22 -5.59 -2.56
C GLY A 165 24.03 -5.66 -1.26
N ASN A 166 24.96 -4.72 -1.06
CA ASN A 166 25.80 -4.70 0.14
C ASN A 166 25.02 -4.41 1.44
N THR A 167 23.83 -3.82 1.35
CA THR A 167 23.01 -3.44 2.50
C THR A 167 21.55 -3.79 2.21
N PRO A 168 20.84 -4.45 3.15
CA PRO A 168 19.43 -4.74 3.00
C PRO A 168 18.61 -3.47 2.75
N SER A 169 17.87 -3.43 1.65
CA SER A 169 16.96 -2.31 1.35
C SER A 169 15.90 -2.70 0.33
N GLU A 170 14.71 -2.13 0.48
CA GLU A 170 13.66 -2.22 -0.55
C GLU A 170 14.11 -1.49 -1.81
N LYS A 171 13.93 -2.14 -2.95
CA LYS A 171 14.26 -1.63 -4.28
C LYS A 171 13.07 -1.79 -5.20
N ARG A 172 13.07 -1.05 -6.31
CA ARG A 172 12.21 -1.33 -7.45
C ARG A 172 13.02 -1.53 -8.72
N THR A 173 12.48 -2.30 -9.65
CA THR A 173 13.01 -2.40 -11.00
C THR A 173 12.82 -1.08 -11.76
N ALA A 174 13.52 -0.94 -12.89
CA ALA A 174 13.12 0.01 -13.93
C ALA A 174 11.69 -0.28 -14.42
N PHE A 175 11.11 0.66 -15.17
CA PHE A 175 9.84 0.44 -15.83
C PHE A 175 9.96 -0.68 -16.85
N ILE A 176 9.06 -1.65 -16.75
CA ILE A 176 8.91 -2.76 -17.68
C ILE A 176 7.70 -2.44 -18.54
N ASP A 177 7.89 -2.36 -19.86
CA ASP A 177 6.81 -2.15 -20.82
C ASP A 177 5.88 -3.37 -20.84
N ILE A 178 4.60 -3.12 -20.58
CA ILE A 178 3.51 -4.08 -20.62
C ILE A 178 2.36 -3.57 -21.50
N SER A 179 2.62 -2.56 -22.34
CA SER A 179 1.64 -1.98 -23.25
C SER A 179 1.09 -3.02 -24.23
N GLY A 180 -0.20 -2.90 -24.56
CA GLY A 180 -0.88 -3.85 -25.45
C GLY A 180 -1.13 -5.22 -24.85
N ARG A 181 -0.78 -5.48 -23.58
CA ARG A 181 -1.26 -6.65 -22.86
C ARG A 181 -2.75 -6.49 -22.58
N GLY A 182 -3.53 -7.47 -23.03
CA GLY A 182 -4.95 -7.51 -22.72
C GLY A 182 -5.20 -7.68 -21.24
N VAL A 183 -6.38 -7.24 -20.79
CA VAL A 183 -6.89 -7.54 -19.45
C VAL A 183 -6.81 -9.05 -19.17
N ALA A 184 -6.39 -9.42 -17.96
CA ALA A 184 -6.21 -10.79 -17.48
C ALA A 184 -5.09 -11.62 -18.14
N SER A 185 -4.27 -11.02 -19.01
CA SER A 185 -3.04 -11.65 -19.51
C SER A 185 -2.03 -11.82 -18.35
N PRO A 186 -1.61 -13.06 -18.04
CA PRO A 186 -0.69 -13.28 -16.94
C PRO A 186 0.73 -12.84 -17.31
N PHE A 187 1.51 -12.44 -16.32
CA PHE A 187 2.97 -12.51 -16.36
C PHE A 187 3.46 -13.31 -15.16
N PHE A 188 4.73 -13.67 -15.17
CA PHE A 188 5.32 -14.56 -14.18
C PHE A 188 6.61 -13.96 -13.61
N ILE A 189 6.84 -14.24 -12.33
CA ILE A 189 8.11 -13.95 -11.66
C ILE A 189 8.74 -15.28 -11.25
N LYS A 190 9.92 -15.59 -11.80
CA LYS A 190 10.65 -16.83 -11.59
C LYS A 190 11.86 -16.61 -10.71
N ASN A 191 12.02 -17.42 -9.66
CA ASN A 191 13.29 -17.51 -8.96
C ASN A 191 14.34 -18.18 -9.86
N THR A 192 15.41 -17.48 -10.21
CA THR A 192 16.51 -18.00 -11.06
C THR A 192 17.84 -18.12 -10.32
N THR A 193 17.80 -17.98 -9.00
CA THR A 193 18.97 -18.00 -8.14
C THR A 193 19.78 -19.27 -8.33
N ALA A 194 21.06 -19.15 -8.70
CA ALA A 194 21.93 -20.33 -8.85
C ALA A 194 22.51 -20.83 -7.52
N ASP A 195 22.55 -19.97 -6.51
CA ASP A 195 23.12 -20.22 -5.18
C ASP A 195 22.03 -20.66 -4.20
N ALA A 196 22.15 -21.87 -3.66
CA ALA A 196 21.14 -22.47 -2.79
C ALA A 196 20.97 -21.76 -1.44
N ASP A 197 21.95 -20.95 -1.01
CA ASP A 197 21.88 -20.20 0.26
C ASP A 197 21.20 -18.82 0.09
N LYS A 198 20.81 -18.47 -1.13
CA LYS A 198 20.21 -17.18 -1.46
C LYS A 198 18.72 -17.32 -1.76
N ASN A 199 17.99 -16.26 -1.45
CA ASN A 199 16.55 -16.19 -1.66
C ASN A 199 16.13 -14.88 -2.33
N ILE A 200 14.87 -14.79 -2.71
CA ILE A 200 14.28 -13.57 -3.27
C ILE A 200 13.01 -13.20 -2.50
N TYR A 201 12.75 -11.90 -2.41
CA TYR A 201 11.51 -11.35 -1.88
C TYR A 201 10.94 -10.35 -2.88
N ILE A 202 9.69 -10.55 -3.26
CA ILE A 202 8.89 -9.60 -4.05
C ILE A 202 7.93 -8.94 -3.07
N THR A 203 8.11 -7.64 -2.87
CA THR A 203 7.45 -6.91 -1.79
C THR A 203 6.23 -6.15 -2.30
N GLY A 204 6.11 -5.91 -3.61
CA GLY A 204 4.93 -5.33 -4.24
C GLY A 204 5.11 -5.14 -5.75
N ILE A 205 4.06 -4.64 -6.40
CA ILE A 205 4.09 -4.32 -7.83
C ILE A 205 3.41 -2.98 -8.03
N ALA A 206 4.01 -2.08 -8.79
CA ALA A 206 3.37 -0.82 -9.15
C ALA A 206 3.03 -0.76 -10.64
N TYR A 207 1.90 -0.13 -10.96
CA TYR A 207 1.37 -0.05 -12.33
C TYR A 207 1.15 1.39 -12.78
N TYR A 208 1.53 1.68 -14.02
CA TYR A 208 1.59 3.02 -14.57
C TYR A 208 1.10 3.05 -16.02
N ASN A 209 0.46 4.17 -16.38
CA ASN A 209 0.16 4.50 -17.77
C ASN A 209 1.03 5.66 -18.27
N ASP A 210 1.41 6.56 -17.36
CA ASP A 210 2.32 7.67 -17.60
C ASP A 210 3.29 7.81 -16.40
N PRO A 211 4.50 7.23 -16.47
CA PRO A 211 5.52 7.27 -15.43
C PRO A 211 5.92 8.68 -14.94
N GLU A 212 5.72 9.71 -15.76
CA GLU A 212 6.06 11.09 -15.43
C GLU A 212 4.94 11.80 -14.64
N SER A 213 3.75 11.20 -14.59
CA SER A 213 2.59 11.75 -13.90
C SER A 213 2.56 11.38 -12.40
N PHE A 214 1.75 12.13 -11.66
CA PHE A 214 1.58 11.95 -10.22
C PHE A 214 1.07 10.54 -9.89
N THR A 215 1.56 9.95 -8.80
CA THR A 215 1.19 8.59 -8.39
C THR A 215 0.73 8.54 -6.93
N LEU A 216 -0.34 7.78 -6.65
CA LEU A 216 -0.72 7.44 -5.28
C LEU A 216 -0.32 5.99 -4.99
N ASN A 217 0.57 5.80 -4.02
CA ASN A 217 1.00 4.49 -3.56
C ASN A 217 0.24 4.09 -2.30
N ASN A 218 -0.46 2.95 -2.32
CA ASN A 218 -1.15 2.45 -1.15
C ASN A 218 -0.38 1.29 -0.51
N TYR A 219 0.47 1.63 0.45
CA TYR A 219 1.32 0.65 1.15
C TYR A 219 0.61 -0.06 2.30
N SER A 220 -0.73 0.06 2.40
CA SER A 220 -1.51 -0.45 3.52
C SER A 220 -1.63 -1.97 3.55
N LEU A 221 -1.82 -2.53 4.75
CA LEU A 221 -1.92 -3.98 4.97
C LEU A 221 -3.00 -4.30 6.01
N GLY A 222 -3.81 -5.32 5.71
CA GLY A 222 -4.77 -5.87 6.67
C GLY A 222 -4.12 -6.39 7.96
N GLY A 223 -4.67 -5.99 9.11
CA GLY A 223 -4.15 -6.37 10.43
C GLY A 223 -2.88 -5.63 10.86
N ARG A 224 -2.40 -4.65 10.08
CA ARG A 224 -1.20 -3.89 10.44
C ARG A 224 -1.40 -3.10 11.73
N CYS A 225 -0.43 -3.24 12.65
CA CYS A 225 -0.29 -2.41 13.84
C CYS A 225 0.91 -1.46 13.70
N PHE A 226 0.79 -0.24 14.20
CA PHE A 226 1.87 0.75 14.16
C PHE A 226 3.07 0.35 15.01
N HIS A 227 2.85 -0.19 16.21
CA HIS A 227 3.94 -0.53 17.14
C HIS A 227 4.92 -1.59 16.59
N TYR A 228 4.47 -2.43 15.65
CA TYR A 228 5.29 -3.50 15.05
C TYR A 228 6.12 -3.06 13.84
N GLN A 229 5.94 -1.82 13.35
CA GLN A 229 6.64 -1.36 12.15
C GLN A 229 8.11 -1.06 12.45
N GLU A 230 9.01 -1.57 11.62
CA GLU A 230 10.44 -1.30 11.77
C GLU A 230 10.76 0.17 11.45
N PRO A 231 11.78 0.77 12.10
CA PRO A 231 12.10 2.18 11.89
C PRO A 231 12.34 2.58 10.44
N HIS A 232 12.96 1.72 9.61
CA HIS A 232 13.20 2.05 8.20
C HIS A 232 11.92 2.10 7.38
N VAL A 233 10.93 1.22 7.65
CA VAL A 233 9.62 1.25 6.99
C VAL A 233 8.91 2.59 7.24
N LEU A 234 8.97 3.09 8.46
CA LEU A 234 8.36 4.38 8.81
C LEU A 234 9.07 5.56 8.14
N LYS A 235 10.40 5.49 8.01
CA LYS A 235 11.19 6.47 7.26
C LYS A 235 10.79 6.48 5.79
N GLU A 236 10.70 5.30 5.18
CA GLU A 236 10.35 5.13 3.78
C GLU A 236 8.92 5.60 3.48
N ALA A 237 7.96 5.30 4.35
CA ALA A 237 6.60 5.83 4.23
C ALA A 237 6.58 7.38 4.22
N CYS A 238 7.48 8.03 4.95
CA CYS A 238 7.62 9.49 5.01
C CYS A 238 8.48 10.09 3.87
N GLN A 239 9.07 9.29 2.98
CA GLN A 239 9.83 9.78 1.81
C GLN A 239 8.85 10.10 0.65
N THR A 240 8.05 11.14 0.85
CA THR A 240 7.00 11.53 -0.10
C THR A 240 6.59 12.98 0.11
N SER A 241 5.93 13.56 -0.90
CA SER A 241 5.32 14.89 -0.80
C SER A 241 4.22 14.94 0.25
N THR A 242 3.44 13.86 0.37
CA THR A 242 2.26 13.78 1.21
C THR A 242 2.09 12.37 1.75
N LEU A 243 1.93 12.26 3.06
CA LEU A 243 1.63 11.02 3.75
C LEU A 243 0.19 11.06 4.27
N ILE A 244 -0.61 10.09 3.87
CA ILE A 244 -1.90 9.77 4.48
C ILE A 244 -1.65 8.60 5.44
N PHE A 245 -1.74 8.88 6.73
CA PHE A 245 -1.44 7.93 7.79
C PHE A 245 -2.74 7.40 8.41
N GLY A 246 -2.99 6.10 8.27
CA GLY A 246 -4.23 5.44 8.71
C GLY A 246 -3.95 4.20 9.56
N LEU A 247 -3.25 4.39 10.68
CA LEU A 247 -2.95 3.35 11.68
C LEU A 247 -3.47 3.73 13.06
N GLY A 248 -3.61 2.73 13.94
CA GLY A 248 -4.01 2.90 15.33
C GLY A 248 -5.19 2.02 15.74
N TYR A 249 -6.07 1.65 14.81
CA TYR A 249 -7.22 0.80 15.11
C TYR A 249 -6.79 -0.56 15.66
N ASN A 250 -5.89 -1.26 14.97
CA ASN A 250 -5.42 -2.58 15.41
C ASN A 250 -4.58 -2.50 16.69
N ASP A 251 -3.81 -1.42 16.89
CA ASP A 251 -3.07 -1.19 18.13
C ASP A 251 -4.02 -1.03 19.32
N ALA A 252 -5.05 -0.19 19.19
CA ALA A 252 -6.07 0.02 20.21
C ALA A 252 -6.92 -1.22 20.49
N THR A 253 -7.14 -2.07 19.48
CA THR A 253 -7.99 -3.26 19.58
C THR A 253 -7.24 -4.48 20.10
N PHE A 254 -6.06 -4.77 19.55
CA PHE A 254 -5.37 -6.05 19.72
C PHE A 254 -4.06 -5.93 20.50
N ALA A 255 -3.50 -4.72 20.64
CA ALA A 255 -2.26 -4.48 21.35
C ALA A 255 -2.35 -3.28 22.32
N PRO A 256 -3.40 -3.16 23.16
CA PRO A 256 -3.65 -1.96 23.96
C PRO A 256 -2.56 -1.67 25.00
N ASN A 257 -1.69 -2.64 25.28
CA ASN A 257 -0.55 -2.53 26.20
C ASN A 257 0.75 -2.08 25.53
N GLN A 258 0.81 -2.01 24.18
CA GLN A 258 2.03 -1.62 23.44
C GLN A 258 2.18 -0.10 23.30
N THR A 259 1.82 0.64 24.34
CA THR A 259 1.77 2.11 24.34
C THR A 259 3.15 2.75 24.18
N GLU A 260 4.17 2.20 24.85
CA GLU A 260 5.55 2.70 24.76
C GLU A 260 6.11 2.55 23.35
N LEU A 261 5.98 1.36 22.75
CA LEU A 261 6.41 1.14 21.37
C LEU A 261 5.67 2.05 20.40
N PHE A 262 4.35 2.20 20.57
CA PHE A 262 3.56 3.11 19.72
C PHE A 262 4.06 4.56 19.81
N ALA A 263 4.36 5.07 21.01
CA ALA A 263 4.93 6.40 21.20
C ALA A 263 6.32 6.54 20.55
N GLN A 264 7.18 5.54 20.68
CA GLN A 264 8.49 5.53 20.01
C GLN A 264 8.35 5.57 18.47
N LYS A 265 7.36 4.85 17.91
CA LYS A 265 7.08 4.91 16.46
C LYS A 265 6.51 6.27 16.04
N ALA A 266 5.66 6.88 16.87
CA ALA A 266 5.15 8.22 16.64
C ALA A 266 6.28 9.25 16.57
N ASP A 267 7.29 9.15 17.44
CA ASP A 267 8.46 10.03 17.40
C ASP A 267 9.24 9.92 16.08
N ILE A 268 9.37 8.71 15.52
CA ILE A 268 10.01 8.50 14.21
C ILE A 268 9.23 9.23 13.11
N VAL A 269 7.90 9.06 13.07
CA VAL A 269 7.04 9.72 12.07
C VAL A 269 7.11 11.24 12.22
N ILE A 270 7.03 11.79 13.43
CA ILE A 270 7.15 13.23 13.69
C ILE A 270 8.48 13.77 13.16
N ASN A 271 9.58 13.07 13.47
CA ASN A 271 10.91 13.48 13.04
C ASN A 271 11.07 13.45 11.52
N GLU A 272 10.64 12.39 10.85
CA GLU A 272 10.81 12.26 9.39
C GLU A 272 9.86 13.16 8.61
N VAL A 273 8.61 13.34 9.06
CA VAL A 273 7.67 14.31 8.45
C VAL A 273 8.23 15.72 8.52
N ASN A 274 8.75 16.13 9.68
CA ASN A 274 9.33 17.47 9.85
C ASN A 274 10.62 17.65 9.05
N LYS A 275 11.50 16.64 9.05
CA LYS A 275 12.76 16.64 8.30
C LYS A 275 12.54 16.70 6.79
N ASN A 276 11.57 15.94 6.29
CA ASN A 276 11.27 15.88 4.86
C ASN A 276 10.30 16.97 4.41
N HIS A 277 9.68 17.73 5.33
CA HIS A 277 8.59 18.66 5.00
C HIS A 277 7.38 18.00 4.31
N THR A 278 7.15 16.71 4.60
CA THR A 278 6.00 15.96 4.09
C THR A 278 4.70 16.57 4.60
N SER A 279 3.69 16.70 3.74
CA SER A 279 2.34 17.08 4.19
C SER A 279 1.65 15.87 4.83
N LEU A 280 1.29 15.95 6.10
CA LEU A 280 0.70 14.81 6.82
C LEU A 280 -0.83 14.93 6.98
N TYR A 281 -1.54 13.86 6.66
CA TYR A 281 -2.97 13.68 6.97
C TYR A 281 -3.14 12.42 7.81
N VAL A 282 -3.59 12.56 9.06
CA VAL A 282 -3.81 11.43 9.97
C VAL A 282 -5.30 11.10 10.00
N LEU A 283 -5.66 9.88 9.59
CA LEU A 283 -7.02 9.36 9.68
C LEU A 283 -7.23 8.80 11.09
N ASP A 284 -8.17 9.38 11.86
CA ASP A 284 -8.50 8.88 13.19
C ASP A 284 -9.38 7.62 13.08
N TYR A 285 -8.73 6.47 12.90
CA TYR A 285 -9.43 5.18 12.92
C TYR A 285 -9.79 4.70 14.31
N VAL A 286 -9.32 5.36 15.37
CA VAL A 286 -9.62 5.03 16.76
C VAL A 286 -10.93 5.72 17.19
N TRP A 287 -11.84 5.90 16.22
CA TRP A 287 -13.03 6.76 16.31
C TRP A 287 -14.06 6.30 17.34
N ASN A 288 -14.09 4.99 17.61
CA ASN A 288 -15.03 4.33 18.53
C ASN A 288 -14.50 4.27 19.97
N TYR A 289 -13.29 4.75 20.23
CA TYR A 289 -12.74 4.86 21.58
C TYR A 289 -12.99 6.25 22.18
N PRO A 290 -13.01 6.34 23.53
CA PRO A 290 -13.07 7.61 24.23
C PRO A 290 -11.92 8.57 23.87
N GLU A 291 -12.16 9.88 24.00
CA GLU A 291 -11.15 10.91 23.73
C GLU A 291 -9.88 10.79 24.59
N ASP A 292 -9.98 10.19 25.77
CA ASP A 292 -8.85 10.00 26.66
C ASP A 292 -8.00 8.75 26.34
N ASN A 293 -8.39 7.96 25.34
CA ASN A 293 -7.65 6.81 24.85
C ASN A 293 -6.21 7.19 24.44
N PHE A 294 -5.24 6.35 24.83
CA PHE A 294 -3.82 6.60 24.58
C PHE A 294 -3.49 6.74 23.09
N PHE A 295 -3.95 5.81 22.24
CA PHE A 295 -3.63 5.81 20.82
C PHE A 295 -4.21 7.02 20.12
N LYS A 296 -5.44 7.41 20.46
CA LYS A 296 -6.08 8.62 19.96
C LYS A 296 -5.29 9.89 20.35
N LYS A 297 -4.82 9.97 21.59
CA LYS A 297 -3.94 11.06 22.05
C LYS A 297 -2.62 11.11 21.29
N GLU A 298 -2.00 9.96 21.04
CA GLU A 298 -0.75 9.89 20.27
C GLU A 298 -0.94 10.29 18.80
N LEU A 299 -2.04 9.89 18.15
CA LEU A 299 -2.37 10.38 16.81
C LEU A 299 -2.55 11.90 16.78
N ARG A 300 -3.23 12.48 17.79
CA ARG A 300 -3.34 13.93 17.96
C ARG A 300 -1.98 14.58 18.24
N ARG A 301 -1.07 13.92 18.97
CA ARG A 301 0.30 14.40 19.24
C ARG A 301 1.14 14.46 17.96
N ILE A 302 1.06 13.44 17.10
CA ILE A 302 1.74 13.44 15.80
C ILE A 302 1.33 14.68 15.00
N VAL A 303 0.03 14.96 14.94
CA VAL A 303 -0.49 16.15 14.23
C VAL A 303 -0.04 17.45 14.88
N SER A 304 -0.07 17.57 16.22
CA SER A 304 0.29 18.83 16.90
C SER A 304 1.78 19.15 16.87
N GLN A 305 2.64 18.15 16.64
CA GLN A 305 4.10 18.32 16.54
C GLN A 305 4.61 18.35 15.09
N THR A 306 3.71 18.40 14.10
CA THR A 306 4.04 18.48 12.67
C THR A 306 3.21 19.56 11.97
N ASN A 307 3.34 19.67 10.64
CA ASN A 307 2.42 20.44 9.79
C ASN A 307 1.10 19.67 9.50
N GLY A 308 0.83 18.58 10.23
CA GLY A 308 -0.20 17.63 9.89
C GLY A 308 -1.62 18.13 10.13
N ARG A 309 -2.58 17.36 9.61
CA ARG A 309 -4.01 17.56 9.85
C ARG A 309 -4.64 16.25 10.29
N LEU A 310 -5.42 16.30 11.36
CA LEU A 310 -6.25 15.17 11.76
C LEU A 310 -7.56 15.20 10.97
N ILE A 311 -7.92 14.05 10.41
CA ILE A 311 -9.24 13.79 9.85
C ILE A 311 -10.03 13.02 10.91
N ASP A 312 -10.77 13.77 11.71
CA ASP A 312 -11.63 13.20 12.76
C ASP A 312 -12.87 12.54 12.12
N MET A 313 -13.01 11.25 12.38
CA MET A 313 -14.10 10.42 11.87
C MET A 313 -15.14 10.09 12.96
N THR A 314 -14.94 10.51 14.22
CA THR A 314 -15.76 10.10 15.35
C THR A 314 -17.23 10.48 15.19
N ALA A 315 -17.52 11.72 14.77
CA ALA A 315 -18.90 12.18 14.63
C ALA A 315 -19.67 11.43 13.52
N ASP A 316 -18.98 10.90 12.53
CA ASP A 316 -19.58 10.35 11.32
C ASP A 316 -19.62 8.82 11.32
N MET A 317 -18.67 8.18 11.99
CA MET A 317 -18.51 6.72 12.02
C MET A 317 -19.00 6.07 13.31
N ASN A 318 -18.88 6.76 14.46
CA ASN A 318 -19.19 6.12 15.75
C ASN A 318 -20.70 5.80 15.86
N GLY A 319 -21.02 4.54 16.17
CA GLY A 319 -22.39 4.04 16.28
C GLY A 319 -23.12 3.77 14.96
N ARG A 320 -22.49 4.01 13.80
CA ARG A 320 -23.11 3.86 12.47
C ARG A 320 -22.92 2.47 11.88
N LYS A 321 -23.65 1.48 12.40
CA LYS A 321 -23.55 0.07 11.96
C LYS A 321 -23.83 -0.14 10.47
N ASP A 322 -24.59 0.75 9.84
CA ASP A 322 -24.89 0.74 8.41
C ASP A 322 -23.68 1.04 7.51
N LEU A 323 -22.63 1.65 8.08
CA LEU A 323 -21.41 1.98 7.36
C LEU A 323 -20.33 0.90 7.47
N PHE A 324 -20.60 -0.26 8.07
CA PHE A 324 -19.59 -1.30 8.26
C PHE A 324 -20.08 -2.70 7.85
N VAL A 325 -19.17 -3.51 7.30
CA VAL A 325 -19.40 -4.92 6.94
C VAL A 325 -19.33 -5.82 8.18
N ASP A 326 -18.46 -5.47 9.12
CA ASP A 326 -18.35 -6.02 10.47
C ASP A 326 -18.30 -4.85 11.47
N ASP A 327 -17.75 -5.01 12.67
CA ASP A 327 -17.66 -3.91 13.63
C ASP A 327 -16.43 -2.99 13.42
N ALA A 328 -15.68 -3.19 12.31
CA ALA A 328 -14.39 -2.53 12.04
C ALA A 328 -14.25 -1.94 10.62
N HIS A 329 -14.68 -2.69 9.60
CA HIS A 329 -14.35 -2.43 8.20
C HIS A 329 -15.47 -1.71 7.45
N PRO A 330 -15.23 -0.50 6.91
CA PRO A 330 -16.26 0.29 6.24
C PRO A 330 -16.84 -0.39 5.00
N THR A 331 -18.14 -0.24 4.76
CA THR A 331 -18.77 -0.57 3.46
C THR A 331 -18.28 0.39 2.37
N VAL A 332 -18.68 0.17 1.11
CA VAL A 332 -18.40 1.10 0.00
C VAL A 332 -18.84 2.54 0.33
N ASP A 333 -20.00 2.72 0.97
CA ASP A 333 -20.45 4.06 1.39
C ASP A 333 -19.61 4.63 2.52
N GLY A 334 -19.13 3.79 3.45
CA GLY A 334 -18.17 4.20 4.47
C GLY A 334 -16.81 4.63 3.87
N HIS A 335 -16.31 3.89 2.87
CA HIS A 335 -15.12 4.26 2.10
C HIS A 335 -15.31 5.59 1.37
N ARG A 336 -16.46 5.81 0.72
CA ARG A 336 -16.79 7.08 0.08
C ARG A 336 -16.74 8.25 1.09
N MET A 337 -17.32 8.07 2.27
CA MET A 337 -17.29 9.09 3.33
C MET A 337 -15.87 9.43 3.80
N ILE A 338 -15.00 8.42 3.96
CA ILE A 338 -13.57 8.63 4.29
C ILE A 338 -12.90 9.45 3.18
N ALA A 339 -13.09 9.07 1.92
CA ALA A 339 -12.50 9.75 0.77
C ALA A 339 -12.94 11.21 0.69
N GLU A 340 -14.24 11.49 0.81
CA GLU A 340 -14.79 12.84 0.74
C GLU A 340 -14.21 13.77 1.82
N LYS A 341 -14.09 13.27 3.06
CA LYS A 341 -13.48 14.03 4.17
C LYS A 341 -12.00 14.30 3.94
N LEU A 342 -11.27 13.29 3.51
CA LEU A 342 -9.85 13.42 3.23
C LEU A 342 -9.60 14.41 2.07
N LEU A 343 -10.30 14.23 0.94
CA LEU A 343 -10.19 15.10 -0.23
C LEU A 343 -10.57 16.54 0.10
N LYS A 344 -11.63 16.75 0.89
CA LYS A 344 -11.99 18.08 1.41
C LYS A 344 -10.87 18.70 2.24
N ALA A 345 -10.23 17.94 3.13
CA ALA A 345 -9.11 18.43 3.93
C ALA A 345 -7.85 18.70 3.10
N MET A 346 -7.67 17.98 1.99
CA MET A 346 -6.62 18.21 1.00
C MET A 346 -6.94 19.35 0.02
N ASN A 347 -8.17 19.88 0.05
CA ASN A 347 -8.70 20.85 -0.93
C ASN A 347 -8.63 20.30 -2.38
N ILE A 348 -8.98 19.03 -2.55
CA ILE A 348 -9.11 18.35 -3.83
C ILE A 348 -10.60 18.06 -4.08
N PRO A 349 -11.16 18.38 -5.25
CA PRO A 349 -12.53 18.01 -5.59
C PRO A 349 -12.67 16.49 -5.70
N VAL A 350 -13.83 15.97 -5.33
CA VAL A 350 -14.13 14.54 -5.46
C VAL A 350 -14.49 14.22 -6.90
N PHE A 351 -13.76 13.30 -7.50
CA PHE A 351 -14.08 12.69 -8.79
C PHE A 351 -14.26 11.19 -8.56
N MET A 352 -15.45 10.69 -8.86
CA MET A 352 -15.80 9.28 -8.73
C MET A 352 -15.74 8.59 -10.08
#